data_AF-A0AAW6VRX9-F1
#
_entry.id   AF-A0AAW6VRX9-F1
#
_cell.length_a   1.000
_cell.length_b   1.000
_cell.length_c   1.000
_cell.angle_alpha   90.00
_cell.angle_beta   90.00
_cell.angle_gamma   90.00
#
_symmetry.space_group_name_H-M   'P 1'
#
loop_
_entity.id
_entity.type
_entity.pdbx_description
1 polymer ?
#
loop_
_entity_poly.entity_id
_entity_poly.type
_entity_poly.pdbx_seq_one_letter_code
_entity_poly.pdbx_strand_id
1 'polypeptide(L)'
;MNTTNAQHLPSIEEFKQQARELKKSQNFEKLGHAQNALAKEYGYKDYRAIKSTLKSDNVQNNDIQPQIITAAQFEQMMKEQIFSNNNPTVNFKKKHYFKNQKNIVDGIAIDPILPDDFWNTAHDDREKIELDEWWERPFIVTQGYKDESYEEFCLRMESNVDETEDEYNERVAKQKKSWFGAWPTGIRFDVYILDGGAWDRPTSKGKVGSLEEALEIAKDL
;
A
#
# COMPACT_ATOMS: atom_id res chain seq x y z
N MET A 1 -53.25 -18.80 24.72
CA MET A 1 -52.83 -19.14 23.34
C MET A 1 -52.55 -17.81 22.66
N ASN A 2 -51.28 -17.41 22.56
CA ASN A 2 -50.93 -16.10 22.00
C ASN A 2 -50.30 -16.28 20.62
N THR A 3 -50.96 -15.64 19.67
CA THR A 3 -50.67 -15.44 18.25
C THR A 3 -49.18 -15.30 17.95
N THR A 4 -48.61 -16.30 17.27
CA THR A 4 -47.32 -16.19 16.57
C THR A 4 -47.48 -15.21 15.41
N ASN A 5 -47.18 -13.93 15.67
CA ASN A 5 -46.79 -13.00 14.62
C ASN A 5 -45.61 -13.63 13.88
N ALA A 6 -45.82 -14.02 12.63
CA ALA A 6 -44.74 -14.37 11.72
C ALA A 6 -43.99 -13.08 11.40
N GLN A 7 -43.10 -12.67 12.31
CA GLN A 7 -42.29 -11.48 12.17
C GLN A 7 -41.37 -11.72 10.98
N HIS A 8 -41.58 -10.94 9.91
CA HIS A 8 -40.76 -11.00 8.70
C HIS A 8 -39.30 -10.81 9.11
N LEU A 9 -38.48 -11.83 8.85
CA LEU A 9 -37.07 -11.79 9.22
C LEU A 9 -36.36 -10.78 8.30
N PRO A 10 -35.58 -9.85 8.87
CA PRO A 10 -34.82 -8.88 8.08
C PRO A 10 -33.73 -9.59 7.25
N SER A 11 -33.17 -8.88 6.28
CA SER A 11 -31.95 -9.35 5.63
C SER A 11 -30.78 -9.43 6.62
N ILE A 12 -29.73 -10.14 6.24
CA ILE A 12 -28.53 -10.24 7.08
C ILE A 12 -27.89 -8.87 7.33
N GLU A 13 -27.96 -7.94 6.38
CA GLU A 13 -27.40 -6.59 6.51
C GLU A 13 -28.32 -5.69 7.33
N GLU A 14 -29.62 -5.76 7.13
CA GLU A 14 -30.61 -5.08 7.97
C GLU A 14 -30.50 -5.52 9.44
N PHE A 15 -30.35 -6.83 9.67
CA PHE A 15 -30.15 -7.37 11.03
C PHE A 15 -28.87 -6.83 11.67
N LYS A 16 -27.76 -6.77 10.92
CA LYS A 16 -26.49 -6.21 11.42
C LYS A 16 -26.63 -4.73 11.73
N GLN A 17 -27.36 -3.98 10.91
CA GLN A 17 -27.57 -2.55 11.12
C GLN A 17 -28.43 -2.30 12.36
N GLN A 18 -29.55 -3.01 12.51
CA GLN A 18 -30.38 -2.98 13.72
C GLN A 18 -29.56 -3.33 14.97
N ALA A 19 -28.68 -4.34 14.91
CA ALA A 19 -27.82 -4.70 16.03
C ALA A 19 -26.80 -3.61 16.40
N ARG A 20 -26.30 -2.83 15.43
CA ARG A 20 -25.41 -1.68 15.69
C ARG A 20 -26.16 -0.52 16.35
N GLU A 21 -27.40 -0.27 15.93
CA GLU A 21 -28.27 0.74 16.53
C GLU A 21 -28.65 0.34 17.95
N LEU A 22 -29.02 -0.93 18.16
CA LEU A 22 -29.30 -1.51 19.47
C LEU A 22 -28.09 -1.43 20.40
N LYS A 23 -26.88 -1.69 19.88
CA LYS A 23 -25.63 -1.54 20.63
C LYS A 23 -25.48 -0.11 21.18
N LYS A 24 -25.75 0.90 20.34
CA LYS A 24 -25.65 2.31 20.71
C LYS A 24 -26.75 2.74 21.68
N SER A 25 -27.99 2.30 21.46
CA SER A 25 -29.14 2.72 22.25
C SER A 25 -29.19 2.06 23.64
N GLN A 26 -28.77 0.80 23.75
CA GLN A 26 -28.77 0.03 25.01
C GLN A 26 -27.37 -0.12 25.62
N ASN A 27 -26.38 0.63 25.11
CA ASN A 27 -25.01 0.71 25.61
C ASN A 27 -24.30 -0.65 25.80
N PHE A 28 -24.47 -1.56 24.85
CA PHE A 28 -23.77 -2.85 24.89
C PHE A 28 -22.27 -2.68 24.62
N GLU A 29 -21.43 -3.30 25.45
CA GLU A 29 -19.97 -3.24 25.31
C GLU A 29 -19.49 -3.87 23.99
N LYS A 30 -20.06 -5.02 23.61
CA LYS A 30 -19.69 -5.77 22.40
C LYS A 30 -20.88 -5.96 21.46
N LEU A 31 -20.62 -5.85 20.15
CA LEU A 31 -21.64 -6.02 19.10
C LEU A 31 -22.29 -7.42 19.15
N GLY A 32 -21.53 -8.45 19.51
CA GLY A 32 -22.07 -9.81 19.65
C GLY A 32 -23.16 -9.93 20.73
N HIS A 33 -23.10 -9.13 21.79
CA HIS A 33 -24.16 -9.10 22.81
C HIS A 33 -25.43 -8.45 22.27
N ALA A 34 -25.30 -7.36 21.51
CA ALA A 34 -26.43 -6.72 20.84
C ALA A 34 -27.05 -7.64 19.77
N GLN A 35 -26.24 -8.38 19.00
CA GLN A 35 -26.74 -9.37 18.03
C GLN A 35 -27.49 -10.52 18.71
N ASN A 36 -26.99 -11.02 19.85
CA ASN A 36 -27.68 -12.06 20.61
C ASN A 36 -28.97 -11.54 21.28
N ALA A 37 -28.99 -10.28 21.72
CA ALA A 37 -30.19 -9.64 22.26
C ALA A 37 -31.25 -9.48 21.15
N LEU A 38 -30.86 -8.94 20.00
CA LEU A 38 -31.74 -8.80 18.84
C LEU A 38 -32.25 -10.15 18.33
N ALA A 39 -31.42 -11.19 18.30
CA ALA A 39 -31.84 -12.54 17.91
C ALA A 39 -32.98 -13.09 18.78
N LYS A 40 -32.97 -12.78 20.09
CA LYS A 40 -34.05 -13.17 21.02
C LYS A 40 -35.35 -12.43 20.75
N GLU A 41 -35.30 -11.19 20.28
CA GLU A 41 -36.50 -10.43 19.88
C GLU A 41 -37.20 -11.09 18.68
N TYR A 42 -36.43 -11.72 17.79
CA TYR A 42 -36.96 -12.53 16.69
C TYR A 42 -37.26 -14.00 17.08
N GLY A 43 -37.17 -14.35 18.37
CA GLY A 43 -37.49 -15.70 18.87
C GLY A 43 -36.37 -16.73 18.75
N TYR A 44 -35.14 -16.33 18.45
CA TYR A 44 -33.99 -17.22 18.34
C TYR A 44 -33.11 -17.20 19.60
N LYS A 45 -32.46 -18.32 19.89
CA LYS A 45 -31.61 -18.47 21.09
C LYS A 45 -30.44 -17.48 21.12
N ASP A 46 -29.79 -17.29 19.97
CA ASP A 46 -28.62 -16.46 19.78
C ASP A 46 -28.42 -16.10 18.29
N TYR A 47 -27.42 -15.27 18.01
CA TYR A 47 -27.09 -14.86 16.65
C TYR A 47 -26.75 -16.05 15.75
N ARG A 48 -26.11 -17.11 16.25
CA ARG A 48 -25.76 -18.27 15.43
C ARG A 48 -27.03 -19.00 14.96
N ALA A 49 -28.03 -19.11 15.82
CA ALA A 49 -29.31 -19.74 15.50
C ALA A 49 -30.08 -18.98 14.41
N ILE A 50 -30.14 -17.65 14.48
CA ILE A 50 -30.85 -16.83 13.48
C ILE A 50 -30.03 -16.62 12.19
N LYS A 51 -28.70 -16.62 12.26
CA LYS A 51 -27.84 -16.30 11.09
C LYS A 51 -28.11 -17.18 9.87
N SER A 52 -28.47 -18.44 10.08
CA SER A 52 -28.79 -19.38 8.99
C SER A 52 -30.16 -19.14 8.35
N THR A 53 -31.06 -18.42 9.04
CA THR A 53 -32.42 -18.12 8.57
C THR A 53 -32.55 -16.71 8.01
N LEU A 54 -31.61 -15.82 8.32
CA LEU A 54 -31.49 -14.50 7.67
C LEU A 54 -31.09 -14.72 6.21
N LYS A 55 -31.88 -14.17 5.28
CA LYS A 55 -31.53 -14.20 3.87
C LYS A 55 -30.34 -13.26 3.64
N SER A 56 -29.33 -13.73 2.91
CA SER A 56 -28.38 -12.80 2.31
C SER A 56 -29.15 -11.99 1.27
N ASP A 57 -28.90 -10.69 1.23
CA ASP A 57 -29.23 -9.90 0.05
C ASP A 57 -28.30 -10.37 -1.07
N ASN A 58 -28.57 -11.55 -1.64
CA ASN A 58 -28.23 -11.77 -3.02
C ASN A 58 -29.07 -10.76 -3.76
N VAL A 59 -28.42 -9.65 -4.13
CA VAL A 59 -28.92 -8.58 -4.99
C VAL A 59 -29.88 -9.20 -5.98
N GLN A 60 -31.18 -9.11 -5.69
CA GLN A 60 -32.17 -9.28 -6.72
C GLN A 60 -32.01 -8.03 -7.57
N ASN A 61 -31.29 -8.19 -8.68
CA ASN A 61 -31.45 -7.38 -9.87
C ASN A 61 -32.90 -7.53 -10.33
N ASN A 62 -33.81 -6.84 -9.63
CA ASN A 62 -35.15 -6.62 -10.12
C ASN A 62 -35.16 -5.20 -10.69
N ASP A 63 -35.48 -5.13 -11.98
CA ASP A 63 -35.82 -3.95 -12.76
C ASP A 63 -34.68 -3.06 -13.29
N ILE A 64 -33.64 -3.67 -13.86
CA ILE A 64 -32.87 -3.01 -14.92
C ILE A 64 -33.19 -3.73 -16.24
N GLN A 65 -34.05 -3.11 -17.06
CA GLN A 65 -34.04 -3.28 -18.51
C GLN A 65 -32.59 -3.40 -18.97
N PRO A 66 -32.15 -4.43 -19.72
CA PRO A 66 -30.75 -4.61 -20.06
C PRO A 66 -30.24 -3.36 -20.79
N GLN A 67 -29.63 -2.45 -20.04
CA GLN A 67 -28.91 -1.32 -20.62
C GLN A 67 -27.64 -1.94 -21.17
N ILE A 68 -27.54 -1.95 -22.49
CA ILE A 68 -26.29 -2.28 -23.17
C ILE A 68 -25.30 -1.20 -22.74
N ILE A 69 -24.56 -1.48 -21.68
CA ILE A 69 -23.45 -0.66 -21.23
C ILE A 69 -22.33 -0.85 -22.24
N THR A 70 -21.75 0.26 -22.66
CA THR A 70 -20.59 0.26 -23.54
C THR A 70 -19.40 -0.38 -22.84
N ALA A 71 -18.43 -0.91 -23.59
CA ALA A 71 -17.19 -1.44 -23.03
C ALA A 71 -16.51 -0.43 -22.08
N ALA A 72 -16.57 0.86 -22.41
CA ALA A 72 -16.05 1.94 -21.56
C ALA A 72 -16.79 2.07 -20.21
N GLN A 73 -18.11 1.91 -20.19
CA GLN A 73 -18.90 1.94 -18.95
C GLN A 73 -18.68 0.69 -18.11
N PHE A 74 -18.52 -0.47 -18.74
CA PHE A 74 -18.16 -1.70 -18.05
C PHE A 74 -16.74 -1.60 -17.45
N GLU A 75 -15.77 -1.08 -18.20
CA GLU A 75 -14.44 -0.79 -17.67
C GLU A 75 -14.48 0.21 -16.52
N GLN A 76 -15.30 1.27 -16.61
CA GLN A 76 -15.50 2.26 -15.57
C GLN A 76 -16.06 1.62 -14.29
N MET A 77 -17.10 0.78 -14.42
CA MET A 77 -17.69 0.06 -13.28
C MET A 77 -16.72 -0.93 -12.66
N MET A 78 -15.99 -1.71 -13.47
CA MET A 78 -14.98 -2.66 -12.96
C MET A 78 -13.86 -1.93 -12.23
N LYS A 79 -13.41 -0.80 -12.76
CA LYS A 79 -12.48 0.12 -12.11
C LYS A 79 -13.01 0.58 -10.74
N GLU A 80 -14.23 1.12 -10.70
CA GLU A 80 -14.88 1.59 -9.45
C GLU A 80 -15.06 0.50 -8.39
N GLN A 81 -15.40 -0.73 -8.81
CA GLN A 81 -15.57 -1.87 -7.90
C GLN A 81 -14.24 -2.33 -7.30
N ILE A 82 -13.16 -2.33 -8.09
CA ILE A 82 -11.79 -2.55 -7.60
C ILE A 82 -11.40 -1.44 -6.60
N PHE A 83 -11.75 -0.17 -6.86
CA PHE A 83 -11.37 0.96 -6.01
C PHE A 83 -12.06 1.02 -4.65
N SER A 84 -13.23 0.40 -4.51
CA SER A 84 -13.96 0.35 -3.23
C SER A 84 -13.32 -0.56 -2.17
N ASN A 85 -12.40 -1.45 -2.59
CA ASN A 85 -11.74 -2.42 -1.69
C ASN A 85 -10.32 -2.02 -1.27
N ASN A 86 -9.73 -0.96 -1.86
CA ASN A 86 -8.40 -0.51 -1.46
C ASN A 86 -8.51 0.36 -0.21
N ASN A 87 -8.17 -0.23 0.93
CA ASN A 87 -8.02 0.50 2.18
C ASN A 87 -6.88 1.52 1.99
N PRO A 88 -7.14 2.84 2.03
CA PRO A 88 -6.11 3.84 1.77
C PRO A 88 -5.05 3.80 2.86
N THR A 89 -3.83 3.42 2.50
CA THR A 89 -2.67 3.74 3.32
C THR A 89 -2.46 5.24 3.21
N VAL A 90 -3.02 6.00 4.16
CA VAL A 90 -3.05 7.48 4.37
C VAL A 90 -1.73 8.26 4.12
N ASN A 91 -0.67 7.60 3.65
CA ASN A 91 0.67 8.08 3.40
C ASN A 91 0.86 8.75 2.03
N PHE A 92 0.05 8.50 0.99
CA PHE A 92 0.26 9.17 -0.31
C PHE A 92 -0.23 10.63 -0.30
N LYS A 93 0.70 11.59 -0.27
CA LYS A 93 0.43 13.03 -0.13
C LYS A 93 0.74 13.76 -1.44
N LYS A 94 0.20 14.98 -1.60
CA LYS A 94 0.48 15.83 -2.78
C LYS A 94 1.97 15.98 -3.10
N LYS A 95 2.84 16.03 -2.08
CA LYS A 95 4.31 16.12 -2.29
C LYS A 95 4.91 14.88 -2.98
N HIS A 96 4.20 13.75 -2.97
CA HIS A 96 4.61 12.49 -3.62
C HIS A 96 4.17 12.41 -5.08
N TYR A 97 3.33 13.32 -5.56
CA TYR A 97 2.84 13.24 -6.93
C TYR A 97 4.00 13.50 -7.87
N PHE A 98 4.09 12.77 -8.99
CA PHE A 98 5.18 12.90 -9.94
C PHE A 98 5.28 14.34 -10.46
N LYS A 99 4.13 14.93 -10.80
CA LYS A 99 4.05 16.33 -11.26
C LYS A 99 4.50 17.38 -10.24
N ASN A 100 4.61 17.00 -8.96
CA ASN A 100 5.03 17.90 -7.89
C ASN A 100 6.50 17.69 -7.48
N GLN A 101 7.22 16.78 -8.15
CA GLN A 101 8.67 16.62 -7.95
C GLN A 101 9.42 17.82 -8.51
N LYS A 102 10.51 18.20 -7.83
CA LYS A 102 11.27 19.42 -8.17
C LYS A 102 12.44 19.15 -9.10
N ASN A 103 13.09 18.01 -8.92
CA ASN A 103 14.29 17.65 -9.65
C ASN A 103 13.91 16.69 -10.78
N ILE A 104 13.48 17.25 -11.91
CA ILE A 104 13.11 16.50 -13.11
C ILE A 104 14.06 16.90 -14.21
N VAL A 105 14.75 15.92 -14.80
CA VAL A 105 15.67 16.09 -15.93
C VAL A 105 15.22 15.15 -17.04
N ASP A 106 15.00 15.69 -18.24
CA ASP A 106 14.50 14.93 -19.40
C ASP A 106 13.23 14.09 -19.12
N GLY A 107 12.35 14.61 -18.26
CA GLY A 107 11.12 13.91 -17.87
C GLY A 107 11.31 12.79 -16.85
N ILE A 108 12.52 12.61 -16.31
CA ILE A 108 12.85 11.63 -15.27
C ILE A 108 13.05 12.34 -13.94
N ALA A 109 12.38 11.85 -12.89
CA ALA A 109 12.56 12.38 -11.54
C ALA A 109 13.87 11.85 -10.93
N ILE A 110 14.67 12.74 -10.35
CA ILE A 110 15.93 12.43 -9.65
C ILE A 110 15.73 12.74 -8.16
N ASP A 111 16.02 11.75 -7.31
CA ASP A 111 15.78 11.79 -5.86
C ASP A 111 14.35 12.26 -5.51
N PRO A 112 13.31 11.60 -6.06
CA PRO A 112 11.93 12.01 -5.80
C PRO A 112 11.56 11.86 -4.32
N ILE A 113 10.63 12.70 -3.87
CA ILE A 113 10.03 12.61 -2.55
C ILE A 113 8.96 11.51 -2.59
N LEU A 114 9.33 10.30 -2.18
CA LEU A 114 8.46 9.12 -2.18
C LEU A 114 7.76 8.94 -0.81
N PRO A 115 6.65 8.19 -0.75
CA PRO A 115 6.11 7.69 0.52
C PRO A 115 7.14 6.92 1.35
N ASP A 116 7.03 6.99 2.68
CA ASP A 116 7.98 6.33 3.60
C ASP A 116 8.02 4.80 3.41
N ASP A 117 6.89 4.21 3.01
CA ASP A 117 6.69 2.78 2.77
C ASP A 117 6.82 2.38 1.28
N PHE A 118 7.14 3.31 0.38
CA PHE A 118 7.13 3.09 -1.08
C PHE A 118 7.93 1.86 -1.54
N TRP A 119 9.04 1.54 -0.87
CA TRP A 119 9.91 0.40 -1.21
C TRP A 119 9.36 -0.95 -0.72
N ASN A 120 8.42 -0.93 0.23
CA ASN A 120 7.92 -2.11 0.92
C ASN A 120 6.46 -2.43 0.61
N THR A 121 5.66 -1.44 0.20
CA THR A 121 4.24 -1.61 -0.16
C THR A 121 4.11 -2.45 -1.44
N ALA A 122 3.35 -3.54 -1.38
CA ALA A 122 3.03 -4.36 -2.55
C ALA A 122 2.04 -3.64 -3.48
N HIS A 123 2.00 -3.99 -4.75
CA HIS A 123 1.12 -3.39 -5.76
C HIS A 123 -0.35 -3.34 -5.32
N ASP A 124 -0.89 -4.47 -4.85
CA ASP A 124 -2.29 -4.59 -4.42
C ASP A 124 -2.62 -3.73 -3.19
N ASP A 125 -1.60 -3.36 -2.40
CA ASP A 125 -1.73 -2.51 -1.23
C ASP A 125 -1.55 -1.01 -1.54
N ARG A 126 -1.18 -0.64 -2.77
CA ARG A 126 -0.97 0.75 -3.17
C ARG A 126 -2.27 1.47 -3.44
N GLU A 127 -2.29 2.76 -3.13
CA GLU A 127 -3.36 3.63 -3.59
C GLU A 127 -3.34 3.76 -5.12
N LYS A 128 -4.51 3.72 -5.75
CA LYS A 128 -4.61 3.89 -7.21
C LYS A 128 -3.94 5.18 -7.70
N ILE A 129 -4.07 6.27 -6.94
CA ILE A 129 -3.44 7.55 -7.30
C ILE A 129 -1.91 7.48 -7.28
N GLU A 130 -1.33 6.66 -6.41
CA GLU A 130 0.10 6.41 -6.40
C GLU A 130 0.51 5.63 -7.65
N LEU A 131 -0.24 4.59 -8.01
CA LEU A 131 -0.03 3.84 -9.24
C LEU A 131 -0.18 4.76 -10.47
N ASP A 132 -1.21 5.59 -10.55
CA ASP A 132 -1.40 6.51 -11.68
C ASP A 132 -0.23 7.50 -11.85
N GLU A 133 0.37 7.93 -10.74
CA GLU A 133 1.47 8.89 -10.73
C GLU A 133 2.84 8.25 -10.94
N TRP A 134 3.04 6.95 -10.62
CA TRP A 134 4.37 6.31 -10.61
C TRP A 134 4.49 4.99 -11.40
N TRP A 135 3.39 4.37 -11.80
CA TRP A 135 3.41 3.12 -12.57
C TRP A 135 4.09 3.32 -13.92
N GLU A 136 5.01 2.41 -14.25
CA GLU A 136 5.82 2.43 -15.48
C GLU A 136 6.55 3.76 -15.71
N ARG A 137 6.83 4.50 -14.63
CA ARG A 137 7.59 5.74 -14.68
C ARG A 137 8.95 5.53 -14.04
N PRO A 138 10.03 5.58 -14.84
CA PRO A 138 11.36 5.45 -14.30
C PRO A 138 11.76 6.69 -13.49
N PHE A 139 12.57 6.45 -12.46
CA PHE A 139 13.14 7.47 -11.60
C PHE A 139 14.54 7.06 -11.15
N ILE A 140 15.33 8.04 -10.75
CA ILE A 140 16.73 7.85 -10.36
C ILE A 140 16.89 8.20 -8.88
N VAL A 141 17.63 7.37 -8.15
CA VAL A 141 18.07 7.65 -6.77
C VAL A 141 19.57 7.77 -6.75
N THR A 142 20.09 8.85 -6.17
CA THR A 142 21.52 9.05 -6.01
C THR A 142 22.00 8.49 -4.68
N GLN A 143 23.17 7.86 -4.69
CA GLN A 143 23.85 7.42 -3.49
C GLN A 143 25.28 7.97 -3.50
N GLY A 144 25.58 8.83 -2.53
CA GLY A 144 26.94 9.30 -2.27
C GLY A 144 27.71 8.33 -1.37
N TYR A 145 29.04 8.34 -1.49
CA TYR A 145 29.89 7.71 -0.49
C TYR A 145 29.70 8.38 0.88
N LYS A 146 29.53 7.58 1.94
CA LYS A 146 29.50 8.07 3.31
C LYS A 146 30.78 7.66 4.01
N ASP A 147 31.58 8.64 4.40
CA ASP A 147 32.66 8.43 5.35
C ASP A 147 32.04 8.30 6.75
N GLU A 148 32.39 7.24 7.47
CA GLU A 148 32.05 7.00 8.88
C GLU A 148 33.38 6.86 9.63
N SER A 149 33.57 7.61 10.70
CA SER A 149 34.72 7.46 11.59
C SER A 149 34.61 6.18 12.42
N TYR A 150 35.73 5.69 12.95
CA TYR A 150 35.71 4.51 13.83
C TYR A 150 34.86 4.75 15.09
N GLU A 151 34.86 5.98 15.62
CA GLU A 151 34.02 6.35 16.76
C GLU A 151 32.52 6.26 16.42
N GLU A 152 32.09 6.83 15.28
CA GLU A 152 30.70 6.74 14.81
C GLU A 152 30.27 5.29 14.54
N PHE A 153 31.17 4.49 13.95
CA PHE A 153 30.97 3.06 13.77
C PHE A 153 30.74 2.34 15.10
N CYS A 154 31.58 2.61 16.11
CA CYS A 154 31.46 2.02 17.43
C CYS A 154 30.16 2.41 18.13
N LEU A 155 29.75 3.69 18.01
CA LEU A 155 28.49 4.18 18.55
C LEU A 155 27.30 3.45 17.89
N ARG A 156 27.32 3.27 16.57
CA ARG A 156 26.25 2.58 15.82
C ARG A 156 26.13 1.09 16.18
N MET A 157 27.25 0.44 16.50
CA MET A 157 27.28 -0.99 16.83
C MET A 157 26.98 -1.28 18.31
N GLU A 158 26.75 -0.25 19.14
CA GLU A 158 26.37 -0.34 20.56
C GLU A 158 27.22 -1.35 21.35
N SER A 159 28.55 -1.15 21.35
CA SER A 159 29.56 -1.97 22.06
C SER A 159 29.77 -3.41 21.58
N ASN A 160 29.12 -3.84 20.49
CA ASN A 160 29.41 -5.13 19.83
C ASN A 160 30.45 -4.95 18.72
N VAL A 161 31.64 -4.50 19.09
CA VAL A 161 32.74 -4.25 18.15
C VAL A 161 33.90 -5.16 18.50
N ASP A 162 34.06 -6.22 17.71
CA ASP A 162 35.20 -7.14 17.79
C ASP A 162 36.36 -6.70 16.87
N GLU A 163 36.15 -5.69 16.02
CA GLU A 163 37.12 -5.15 15.06
C GLU A 163 37.92 -4.01 15.70
N THR A 164 39.25 -4.03 15.56
CA THR A 164 40.11 -2.92 16.00
C THR A 164 40.00 -1.70 15.09
N GLU A 165 40.44 -0.52 15.57
CA GLU A 165 40.44 0.70 14.75
C GLU A 165 41.28 0.56 13.47
N ASP A 166 42.42 -0.13 13.55
CA ASP A 166 43.30 -0.36 12.40
C ASP A 166 42.62 -1.27 11.36
N GLU A 167 41.98 -2.36 11.80
CA GLU A 167 41.22 -3.27 10.93
C GLU A 167 40.05 -2.54 10.25
N TYR A 168 39.32 -1.73 11.02
CA TYR A 168 38.25 -0.87 10.51
C TYR A 168 38.77 0.07 9.42
N ASN A 169 39.86 0.79 9.71
CA ASN A 169 40.44 1.76 8.79
C ASN A 169 40.94 1.10 7.49
N GLU A 170 41.55 -0.08 7.59
CA GLU A 170 41.93 -0.86 6.40
C GLU A 170 40.71 -1.27 5.57
N ARG A 171 39.65 -1.77 6.23
CA ARG A 171 38.42 -2.19 5.57
C ARG A 171 37.72 -1.01 4.90
N VAL A 172 37.63 0.14 5.57
CA VAL A 172 37.07 1.38 5.01
C VAL A 172 37.90 1.89 3.84
N ALA A 173 39.24 1.88 3.92
CA ALA A 173 40.10 2.28 2.81
C ALA A 173 39.90 1.40 1.56
N LYS A 174 39.76 0.07 1.75
CA LYS A 174 39.44 -0.88 0.67
C LYS A 174 38.05 -0.59 0.07
N GLN A 175 37.04 -0.38 0.90
CA GLN A 175 35.68 -0.02 0.46
C GLN A 175 35.66 1.31 -0.31
N LYS A 176 36.35 2.33 0.21
CA LYS A 176 36.49 3.64 -0.44
C LYS A 176 37.13 3.50 -1.82
N LYS A 177 38.25 2.80 -1.91
CA LYS A 177 38.93 2.54 -3.19
C LYS A 177 38.02 1.82 -4.18
N SER A 178 37.26 0.82 -3.72
CA SER A 178 36.29 0.11 -4.57
C SER A 178 35.14 1.02 -5.02
N TRP A 179 34.61 1.86 -4.11
CA TRP A 179 33.52 2.81 -4.41
C TRP A 179 33.95 3.80 -5.48
N PHE A 180 35.06 4.50 -5.28
CA PHE A 180 35.57 5.48 -6.26
C PHE A 180 36.14 4.83 -7.53
N GLY A 181 36.47 3.53 -7.49
CA GLY A 181 36.79 2.76 -8.68
C GLY A 181 35.56 2.49 -9.57
N ALA A 182 34.42 2.19 -8.96
CA ALA A 182 33.16 1.96 -9.67
C ALA A 182 32.43 3.26 -10.04
N TRP A 183 32.53 4.28 -9.19
CA TRP A 183 31.82 5.56 -9.31
C TRP A 183 32.82 6.71 -9.09
N PRO A 184 33.54 7.14 -10.13
CA PRO A 184 34.67 8.09 -9.99
C PRO A 184 34.30 9.45 -9.38
N THR A 185 33.07 9.90 -9.56
CA THR A 185 32.54 11.14 -8.98
C THR A 185 32.18 11.00 -7.49
N GLY A 186 32.23 9.78 -6.96
CA GLY A 186 31.75 9.44 -5.62
C GLY A 186 30.23 9.29 -5.53
N ILE A 187 29.50 9.49 -6.64
CA ILE A 187 28.04 9.38 -6.72
C ILE A 187 27.67 8.21 -7.61
N ARG A 188 26.82 7.32 -7.09
CA ARG A 188 26.16 6.27 -7.84
C ARG A 188 24.73 6.69 -8.16
N PHE A 189 24.29 6.41 -9.37
CA PHE A 189 22.93 6.64 -9.83
C PHE A 189 22.23 5.28 -10.02
N ASP A 190 21.18 5.05 -9.25
CA ASP A 190 20.38 3.82 -9.32
C ASP A 190 19.09 4.12 -10.07
N VAL A 191 18.83 3.38 -11.16
CA VAL A 191 17.62 3.52 -11.97
C VAL A 191 16.59 2.50 -11.51
N TYR A 192 15.39 2.99 -11.20
CA TYR A 192 14.25 2.18 -10.77
C TYR A 192 13.01 2.48 -11.60
N ILE A 193 12.09 1.52 -11.65
CA ILE A 193 10.74 1.70 -12.19
C ILE A 193 9.75 0.90 -11.34
N LEU A 194 8.56 1.45 -11.13
CA LEU A 194 7.47 0.70 -10.49
C LEU A 194 6.67 -0.03 -11.59
N ASP A 195 7.02 -1.28 -11.84
CA ASP A 195 6.48 -2.12 -12.93
C ASP A 195 5.90 -3.47 -12.45
N GLY A 196 5.83 -3.69 -11.14
CA GLY A 196 5.38 -4.96 -10.56
C GLY A 196 6.40 -6.10 -10.60
N GLY A 197 7.58 -5.91 -11.19
CA GLY A 197 8.54 -6.99 -11.43
C GLY A 197 9.17 -7.55 -10.15
N ALA A 198 9.70 -6.68 -9.28
CA ALA A 198 10.42 -7.10 -8.08
C ALA A 198 9.47 -7.35 -6.89
N TRP A 199 8.69 -8.44 -6.96
CA TRP A 199 7.72 -8.79 -5.90
C TRP A 199 6.75 -7.63 -5.65
N ASP A 200 6.26 -7.03 -6.74
CA ASP A 200 5.34 -5.90 -6.71
C ASP A 200 5.91 -4.59 -6.09
N ARG A 201 7.24 -4.47 -6.05
CA ARG A 201 8.02 -3.29 -5.59
C ARG A 201 8.81 -2.66 -6.76
N PRO A 202 9.43 -1.49 -6.57
CA PRO A 202 10.25 -0.89 -7.61
C PRO A 202 11.39 -1.83 -8.05
N THR A 203 11.46 -2.09 -9.35
CA THR A 203 12.48 -2.94 -9.96
C THR A 203 13.71 -2.11 -10.26
N SER A 204 14.88 -2.55 -9.79
CA SER A 204 16.17 -1.96 -10.18
C SER A 204 16.50 -2.34 -11.62
N LYS A 205 16.81 -1.35 -12.46
CA LYS A 205 17.16 -1.54 -13.87
C LYS A 205 18.65 -1.32 -14.15
N GLY A 206 19.34 -0.56 -13.30
CA GLY A 206 20.77 -0.33 -13.43
C GLY A 206 21.38 0.47 -12.29
N LYS A 207 22.70 0.43 -12.20
CA LYS A 207 23.52 1.22 -11.27
C LYS A 207 24.74 1.73 -12.02
N VAL A 208 24.88 3.05 -12.14
CA VAL A 208 25.89 3.67 -13.02
C VAL A 208 26.59 4.83 -12.33
N GLY A 209 27.75 5.24 -12.87
CA GLY A 209 28.61 6.28 -12.29
C GLY A 209 28.36 7.70 -12.81
N SER A 210 27.42 7.87 -13.75
CA SER A 210 27.08 9.16 -14.37
C SER A 210 25.57 9.35 -14.47
N LEU A 211 25.12 10.60 -14.48
CA LEU A 211 23.71 10.92 -14.63
C LEU A 211 23.25 10.64 -16.07
N GLU A 212 24.12 10.91 -17.04
CA GLU A 212 23.85 10.74 -18.46
C GLU A 212 23.50 9.28 -18.79
N GLU A 213 24.32 8.33 -18.33
CA GLU A 213 24.07 6.90 -18.52
C GLU A 213 22.79 6.44 -17.79
N ALA A 214 22.50 7.02 -16.62
CA ALA A 214 21.27 6.70 -15.89
C ALA A 214 20.02 7.17 -16.65
N LEU A 215 20.09 8.34 -17.29
CA LEU A 215 19.02 8.89 -18.12
C LEU A 215 18.83 8.08 -19.41
N GLU A 216 19.91 7.58 -20.01
CA GLU A 216 19.82 6.67 -21.17
C GLU A 216 19.07 5.39 -20.80
N ILE A 217 19.45 4.72 -19.71
CA ILE A 217 18.73 3.54 -19.20
C ILE A 217 17.27 3.88 -18.93
N ALA A 218 16.99 5.01 -18.29
CA ALA A 218 15.63 5.40 -17.94
C ALA A 218 14.74 5.69 -19.16
N LYS A 219 15.30 6.18 -20.27
CA LYS A 219 14.56 6.49 -21.51
C LYS A 219 14.21 5.25 -22.33
N ASP A 220 14.95 4.15 -22.13
CA ASP A 220 14.77 2.89 -22.85
C ASP A 220 13.76 1.94 -22.17
N LEU A 221 13.17 2.34 -21.03
CA LEU A 221 12.15 1.61 -20.28
C LEU A 221 10.74 2.02 -20.71
#